data_AF-A0A951R721-F1
#
_entry.id   AF-A0A951R721-F1
#
_cell.length_a   1.000
_cell.length_b   1.000
_cell.length_c   1.000
_cell.angle_alpha   90.00
_cell.angle_beta   90.00
_cell.angle_gamma   90.00
#
_symmetry.space_group_name_H-M   'P 1'
#
loop_
_entity.id
_entity.type
_entity.pdbx_description
1 polymer ?
#
loop_
_entity_poly.entity_id
_entity_poly.type
_entity_poly.pdbx_seq_one_letter_code
_entity_poly.pdbx_strand_id
1 'polypeptide(L)'
;MTKEEREVIKFFKEQTIQDLKKYYQVKNFEIQNIKDEIEEINYKLTGVNAVDYSEEHIKTIGYKENYKKEELIIKKMDLELNLIELQAFIKHFEFSLQQLGKKEKDILINTYGANKSNKIKKSSLARKLHLDYNKINKIAELNLDELMYIIHQEIYYYL
;
A
#
# COMPACT_ATOMS: atom_id res chain seq x y z
N MET A 1 -12.39 25.18 -21.28
CA MET A 1 -12.51 24.32 -20.08
C MET A 1 -13.60 24.86 -19.18
N THR A 2 -14.69 24.11 -19.02
CA THR A 2 -15.86 24.44 -18.21
C THR A 2 -15.54 24.35 -16.72
N LYS A 3 -16.46 24.82 -15.85
CA LYS A 3 -16.31 24.68 -14.39
C LYS A 3 -16.34 23.20 -13.96
N GLU A 4 -17.23 22.42 -14.57
CA GLU A 4 -17.40 20.98 -14.29
C GLU A 4 -16.12 20.21 -14.63
N GLU A 5 -15.52 20.46 -15.79
CA GLU A 5 -14.25 19.84 -16.20
C GLU A 5 -13.12 20.10 -15.18
N ARG A 6 -13.07 21.30 -14.59
CA ARG A 6 -12.07 21.65 -13.57
C ARG A 6 -12.28 20.88 -12.26
N GLU A 7 -13.53 20.70 -11.84
CA GLU A 7 -13.84 19.99 -10.60
C GLU A 7 -13.53 18.49 -10.73
N VAL A 8 -13.83 17.90 -11.88
CA VAL A 8 -13.48 16.51 -12.20
C VAL A 8 -11.97 16.30 -12.19
N ILE A 9 -11.21 17.16 -12.89
CA ILE A 9 -9.73 17.07 -12.90
C ILE A 9 -9.18 17.21 -11.48
N LYS A 10 -9.70 18.15 -10.69
CA LYS A 10 -9.26 18.35 -9.31
C LYS A 10 -9.49 17.10 -8.46
N PHE A 11 -10.68 16.52 -8.54
CA PHE A 11 -11.03 15.29 -7.82
C PHE A 11 -10.04 14.17 -8.12
N PHE A 12 -9.76 13.92 -9.41
CA PHE A 12 -8.83 12.86 -9.80
C PHE A 12 -7.40 13.12 -9.37
N LYS A 13 -6.91 14.37 -9.46
CA LYS A 13 -5.57 14.70 -8.92
C LYS A 13 -5.48 14.42 -7.42
N GLU A 14 -6.50 14.80 -6.66
CA GLU A 14 -6.55 14.52 -5.23
C GLU A 14 -6.54 13.02 -4.95
N GLN A 15 -7.31 12.24 -5.72
CA GLN A 15 -7.33 10.78 -5.62
C GLN A 15 -5.97 10.16 -5.93
N THR A 16 -5.33 10.52 -7.05
CA THR A 16 -3.99 10.03 -7.42
C THR A 16 -2.94 10.34 -6.36
N ILE A 17 -3.03 11.52 -5.70
CA ILE A 17 -2.14 11.86 -4.59
C ILE A 17 -2.37 10.92 -3.39
N GLN A 18 -3.62 10.58 -3.08
CA GLN A 18 -3.92 9.65 -1.99
C GLN A 18 -3.44 8.24 -2.32
N ASP A 19 -3.68 7.77 -3.54
CA ASP A 19 -3.24 6.45 -3.99
C ASP A 19 -1.71 6.36 -3.97
N LEU A 20 -1.01 7.41 -4.39
CA LEU A 20 0.45 7.48 -4.29
C LEU A 20 0.94 7.39 -2.84
N LYS A 21 0.28 8.06 -1.88
CA LYS A 21 0.64 7.94 -0.46
C LYS A 21 0.36 6.54 0.07
N LYS A 22 -0.81 5.98 -0.25
CA LYS A 22 -1.20 4.60 0.12
C LYS A 22 -0.19 3.62 -0.42
N TYR A 23 0.21 3.75 -1.69
CA TYR A 23 1.26 2.95 -2.31
C TYR A 23 2.55 2.91 -1.46
N TYR A 24 3.07 4.07 -1.03
CA TYR A 24 4.28 4.11 -0.22
C TYR A 24 4.10 3.56 1.19
N GLN A 25 2.94 3.75 1.79
CA GLN A 25 2.63 3.17 3.10
C GLN A 25 2.56 1.64 3.02
N VAL A 26 1.82 1.12 2.04
CA VAL A 26 1.63 -0.31 1.83
C VAL A 26 2.96 -0.99 1.51
N LYS A 27 3.72 -0.42 0.58
CA LYS A 27 5.00 -0.97 0.11
C LYS A 27 6.06 -1.05 1.21
N ASN A 28 6.15 -0.04 2.05
CA ASN A 28 7.25 0.07 3.02
C ASN A 28 6.91 -0.53 4.39
N PHE A 29 5.64 -0.65 4.74
CA PHE A 29 5.22 -1.01 6.10
C PHE A 29 4.13 -2.07 6.12
N GLU A 30 2.99 -1.81 5.49
CA GLU A 30 1.76 -2.60 5.72
C GLU A 30 1.90 -4.06 5.30
N ILE A 31 2.50 -4.31 4.13
CA ILE A 31 2.74 -5.68 3.65
C ILE A 31 3.63 -6.46 4.62
N GLN A 32 4.67 -5.83 5.17
CA GLN A 32 5.56 -6.52 6.11
C GLN A 32 4.85 -6.78 7.43
N ASN A 33 4.11 -5.80 7.96
CA ASN A 33 3.34 -5.97 9.20
C ASN A 33 2.32 -7.12 9.09
N ILE A 34 1.62 -7.24 7.97
CA ILE A 34 0.66 -8.33 7.74
C ILE A 34 1.39 -9.69 7.68
N LYS A 35 2.56 -9.75 7.03
CA LYS A 35 3.36 -10.99 7.01
C LYS A 35 3.82 -11.39 8.41
N ASP A 36 4.30 -10.43 9.20
CA ASP A 36 4.74 -10.66 10.58
C ASP A 36 3.57 -11.15 11.44
N GLU A 37 2.37 -10.59 11.25
CA GLU A 37 1.15 -11.03 11.96
C GLU A 37 0.71 -12.44 11.55
N ILE A 38 0.80 -12.79 10.25
CA ILE A 38 0.55 -14.16 9.77
C ILE A 38 1.57 -15.12 10.38
N GLU A 39 2.85 -14.74 10.47
CA GLU A 39 3.89 -15.55 11.10
C GLU A 39 3.62 -15.77 12.59
N GLU A 40 3.21 -14.74 13.32
CA GLU A 40 2.80 -14.84 14.72
C GLU A 40 1.60 -15.79 14.90
N ILE A 41 0.60 -15.71 14.02
CA ILE A 41 -0.55 -16.63 14.04
C ILE A 41 -0.10 -18.06 13.74
N ASN A 42 0.80 -18.27 12.77
CA ASN A 42 1.34 -19.59 12.48
C ASN A 42 2.06 -20.17 13.70
N TYR A 43 2.88 -19.38 14.39
CA TYR A 43 3.53 -19.81 15.63
C TYR A 43 2.51 -20.22 16.69
N LYS A 44 1.47 -19.41 16.92
CA LYS A 44 0.37 -19.75 17.86
C LYS A 44 -0.34 -21.04 17.48
N LEU A 45 -0.65 -21.24 16.20
CA LEU A 45 -1.31 -22.46 15.70
C LEU A 45 -0.42 -23.70 15.89
N THR A 46 0.90 -23.59 15.77
CA THR A 46 1.82 -24.71 16.03
C THR A 46 1.90 -25.07 17.51
N GLY A 47 1.90 -24.08 18.42
CA GLY A 47 1.91 -24.31 19.87
C GLY A 47 0.59 -24.87 20.42
N VAL A 48 -0.53 -24.59 19.76
CA VAL A 48 -1.86 -25.14 20.11
C VAL A 48 -1.96 -26.64 19.78
N ASN A 49 -1.16 -27.18 18.85
CA ASN A 49 -1.16 -28.60 18.51
C ASN A 49 -0.34 -29.48 19.50
N ALA A 50 0.25 -28.92 20.56
CA ALA A 50 1.14 -29.65 21.49
C ALA A 50 0.48 -30.07 22.81
N VAL A 51 -0.81 -29.81 23.01
CA VAL A 51 -1.53 -30.21 24.23
C VAL A 51 -2.33 -31.49 23.95
N ASP A 52 -1.62 -32.61 23.82
CA ASP A 52 -2.22 -33.93 23.96
C ASP A 52 -2.36 -34.28 25.46
N TYR A 53 -3.48 -34.96 25.80
CA TYR A 53 -3.81 -35.74 27.00
C TYR A 53 -4.62 -35.11 28.17
N SER A 54 -5.89 -35.51 28.30
CA SER A 54 -6.36 -36.54 29.28
C SER A 54 -7.91 -36.57 29.37
N GLU A 55 -8.51 -37.75 29.19
CA GLU A 55 -9.88 -38.00 28.70
C GLU A 55 -11.09 -37.48 29.52
N GLU A 56 -10.94 -37.00 30.76
CA GLU A 56 -12.10 -36.65 31.60
C GLU A 56 -12.36 -35.15 31.80
N HIS A 57 -11.39 -34.26 31.49
CA HIS A 57 -11.60 -32.79 31.47
C HIS A 57 -11.86 -32.23 30.06
N ILE A 58 -11.84 -33.08 29.03
CA ILE A 58 -11.71 -32.70 27.61
C ILE A 58 -12.92 -31.97 27.05
N LYS A 59 -14.15 -32.27 27.50
CA LYS A 59 -15.33 -31.74 26.80
C LYS A 59 -15.38 -30.21 26.87
N THR A 60 -15.24 -29.58 28.03
CA THR A 60 -15.43 -28.12 28.15
C THR A 60 -14.20 -27.30 27.73
N ILE A 61 -12.99 -27.85 27.89
CA ILE A 61 -11.73 -27.19 27.54
C ILE A 61 -11.42 -27.35 26.04
N GLY A 62 -11.67 -28.53 25.47
CA GLY A 62 -11.49 -28.80 24.05
C GLY A 62 -12.37 -27.94 23.15
N TYR A 63 -13.63 -27.64 23.53
CA TYR A 63 -14.45 -26.67 22.79
C TYR A 63 -13.81 -25.27 22.83
N LYS A 64 -13.37 -24.77 23.99
CA LYS A 64 -12.76 -23.43 24.12
C LYS A 64 -11.44 -23.28 23.35
N GLU A 65 -10.62 -24.33 23.30
CA GLU A 65 -9.38 -24.33 22.51
C GLU A 65 -9.65 -24.47 21.01
N ASN A 66 -10.66 -25.25 20.62
CA ASN A 66 -11.10 -25.33 19.22
C ASN A 66 -11.64 -23.98 18.72
N TYR A 67 -12.46 -23.26 19.50
CA TYR A 67 -12.93 -21.93 19.11
C TYR A 67 -11.78 -20.93 18.92
N LYS A 68 -10.74 -20.98 19.77
CA LYS A 68 -9.54 -20.15 19.60
C LYS A 68 -8.76 -20.51 18.34
N LYS A 69 -8.66 -21.81 18.01
CA LYS A 69 -7.99 -22.27 16.79
C LYS A 69 -8.75 -21.85 15.55
N GLU A 70 -10.07 -22.00 15.54
CA GLU A 70 -10.96 -21.55 14.45
C GLU A 70 -10.85 -20.02 14.25
N GLU A 71 -10.88 -19.23 15.32
CA GLU A 71 -10.73 -17.78 15.26
C GLU A 71 -9.38 -17.36 14.65
N LEU A 72 -8.28 -18.03 15.05
CA LEU A 72 -6.95 -17.79 14.49
C LEU A 72 -6.87 -18.17 13.00
N ILE A 73 -7.53 -19.25 12.58
CA ILE A 73 -7.58 -19.67 11.18
C ILE A 73 -8.34 -18.64 10.35
N ILE A 74 -9.52 -18.19 10.81
CA ILE A 74 -10.32 -17.17 10.12
C ILE A 74 -9.52 -15.87 9.99
N LYS A 75 -8.93 -15.40 11.09
CA LYS A 75 -8.10 -14.19 11.08
C LYS A 75 -6.92 -14.31 10.12
N LYS A 76 -6.24 -15.46 10.07
CA LYS A 76 -5.17 -15.71 9.12
C LYS A 76 -5.66 -15.66 7.68
N MET A 77 -6.80 -16.29 7.38
CA MET A 77 -7.38 -16.26 6.03
C MET A 77 -7.71 -14.83 5.59
N ASP A 78 -8.30 -14.02 6.47
CA ASP A 78 -8.60 -12.62 6.18
C ASP A 78 -7.31 -11.80 5.91
N LEU A 79 -6.25 -12.03 6.70
CA LEU A 79 -4.95 -11.40 6.48
C LEU A 79 -4.30 -11.83 5.16
N GLU A 80 -4.41 -13.11 4.80
CA GLU A 80 -3.90 -13.65 3.53
C GLU A 80 -4.65 -13.05 2.33
N LEU A 81 -5.97 -12.91 2.41
CA LEU A 81 -6.78 -12.24 1.39
C LEU A 81 -6.40 -10.77 1.25
N ASN A 82 -6.31 -10.04 2.38
CA ASN A 82 -5.87 -8.65 2.39
C ASN A 82 -4.46 -8.49 1.79
N LEU A 83 -3.54 -9.42 2.11
CA LEU A 83 -2.20 -9.41 1.54
C LEU A 83 -2.21 -9.55 0.02
N ILE A 84 -3.06 -10.42 -0.54
CA ILE A 84 -3.22 -10.59 -1.99
C ILE A 84 -3.72 -9.28 -2.63
N GLU A 85 -4.74 -8.65 -2.05
CA GLU A 85 -5.30 -7.40 -2.54
C GLU A 85 -4.26 -6.26 -2.54
N LEU A 86 -3.52 -6.11 -1.43
CA LEU A 86 -2.47 -5.11 -1.31
C LEU A 86 -1.32 -5.37 -2.29
N GLN A 87 -0.93 -6.62 -2.51
CA GLN A 87 0.09 -6.98 -3.49
C GLN A 87 -0.36 -6.67 -4.93
N ALA A 88 -1.62 -6.94 -5.26
CA ALA A 88 -2.20 -6.58 -6.56
C ALA A 88 -2.18 -5.06 -6.77
N PHE A 89 -2.58 -4.30 -5.75
CA PHE A 89 -2.51 -2.83 -5.75
C PHE A 89 -1.07 -2.33 -5.98
N ILE A 90 -0.09 -2.85 -5.22
CA ILE A 90 1.32 -2.47 -5.40
C ILE A 90 1.79 -2.76 -6.82
N LYS A 91 1.48 -3.94 -7.36
CA LYS A 91 1.91 -4.34 -8.71
C LYS A 91 1.36 -3.41 -9.78
N HIS A 92 0.07 -3.10 -9.71
CA HIS A 92 -0.59 -2.17 -10.64
C HIS A 92 0.05 -0.77 -10.55
N PHE A 93 0.22 -0.25 -9.34
CA PHE A 93 0.78 1.08 -9.15
C PHE A 93 2.27 1.15 -9.55
N GLU A 94 3.04 0.09 -9.33
CA GLU A 94 4.42 -0.02 -9.82
C GLU A 94 4.50 0.01 -11.34
N PHE A 95 3.58 -0.68 -12.02
CA PHE A 95 3.51 -0.65 -13.47
C PHE A 95 3.21 0.77 -13.99
N SER A 96 2.25 1.48 -13.40
CA SER A 96 1.98 2.86 -13.81
C SER A 96 3.18 3.79 -13.53
N LEU A 97 3.85 3.64 -12.38
CA LEU A 97 5.08 4.37 -12.10
C LEU A 97 6.21 3.99 -13.06
N GLN A 98 6.29 2.74 -13.55
CA GLN A 98 7.33 2.28 -14.47
C GLN A 98 7.35 3.06 -15.79
N GLN A 99 6.19 3.55 -16.24
CA GLN A 99 6.06 4.36 -17.45
C GLN A 99 6.72 5.74 -17.35
N LEU A 100 6.90 6.26 -16.14
CA LEU A 100 7.65 7.50 -15.91
C LEU A 100 9.16 7.24 -15.95
N GLY A 101 9.95 8.29 -16.19
CA GLY A 101 11.40 8.22 -16.02
C GLY A 101 11.83 8.13 -14.54
N LYS A 102 13.08 7.71 -14.28
CA LYS A 102 13.58 7.53 -12.91
C LYS A 102 13.62 8.84 -12.12
N LYS A 103 14.05 9.94 -12.75
CA LYS A 103 14.14 11.25 -12.09
C LYS A 103 12.74 11.80 -11.79
N GLU A 104 11.81 11.55 -12.70
CA GLU A 104 10.42 11.96 -12.66
C GLU A 104 9.69 11.30 -11.49
N LYS A 105 9.90 9.99 -11.33
CA LYS A 105 9.48 9.22 -10.15
C LYS A 105 10.05 9.83 -8.89
N ASP A 106 11.37 9.98 -8.79
CA ASP A 106 12.01 10.50 -7.58
C ASP A 106 11.42 11.86 -7.17
N ILE A 107 11.16 12.76 -8.13
CA ILE A 107 10.52 14.05 -7.89
C ILE A 107 9.08 13.89 -7.39
N LEU A 108 8.27 13.09 -8.08
CA LEU A 108 6.85 12.89 -7.76
C LEU A 108 6.68 12.30 -6.35
N ILE A 109 7.49 11.28 -6.04
CA ILE A 109 7.50 10.56 -4.77
C ILE A 109 7.87 11.49 -3.62
N ASN A 110 8.98 12.22 -3.75
CA ASN A 110 9.41 13.14 -2.70
C ASN A 110 8.45 14.31 -2.52
N THR A 111 7.66 14.65 -3.55
CA THR A 111 6.70 15.75 -3.46
C THR A 111 5.40 15.30 -2.79
N TYR A 112 4.83 14.15 -3.19
CA TYR A 112 3.48 13.74 -2.83
C TYR A 112 3.39 12.38 -2.12
N GLY A 113 4.26 11.42 -2.46
CA GLY A 113 4.19 10.04 -1.97
C GLY A 113 4.87 9.78 -0.63
N ALA A 114 5.87 10.58 -0.27
CA ALA A 114 6.59 10.38 0.98
C ALA A 114 5.78 10.85 2.21
N ASN A 115 5.71 10.00 3.23
CA ASN A 115 5.25 10.38 4.57
C ASN A 115 6.11 11.53 5.11
N LYS A 116 5.55 12.35 6.02
CA LYS A 116 6.26 13.51 6.59
C LYS A 116 7.66 13.16 7.12
N SER A 117 7.81 11.99 7.74
CA SER A 117 9.08 11.47 8.26
C SER A 117 10.10 11.11 7.17
N ASN A 118 9.65 10.66 6.00
CA ASN A 118 10.51 10.20 4.90
C ASN A 118 10.69 11.27 3.81
N LYS A 119 10.10 12.45 3.98
CA LYS A 119 10.12 13.51 2.98
C LYS A 119 11.48 14.20 2.96
N ILE A 120 12.23 14.02 1.87
CA ILE A 120 13.44 14.80 1.64
C ILE A 120 13.04 16.28 1.52
N LYS A 121 13.75 17.16 2.25
CA LYS A 121 13.56 18.61 2.10
C LYS A 121 13.74 18.98 0.63
N LYS A 122 12.79 19.75 0.07
CA LYS A 122 12.82 20.14 -1.36
C LYS A 122 14.13 20.80 -1.77
N SER A 123 14.78 21.57 -0.90
CA SER A 123 16.10 22.16 -1.16
C SER A 123 17.24 21.14 -1.25
N SER A 124 17.16 20.03 -0.51
CA SER A 124 18.10 18.91 -0.63
C SER A 124 17.83 18.11 -1.90
N LEU A 125 16.57 17.90 -2.25
CA LEU A 125 16.18 17.25 -3.51
C LEU A 125 16.64 18.06 -4.73
N ALA A 126 16.46 19.38 -4.70
CA ALA A 126 16.92 20.32 -5.71
C ALA A 126 18.43 20.20 -5.97
N ARG A 127 19.22 20.20 -4.90
CA ARG A 127 20.66 19.99 -4.97
C ARG A 127 21.01 18.62 -5.55
N LYS A 128 20.37 17.55 -5.08
CA LYS A 128 20.62 16.17 -5.56
C LYS A 128 20.34 16.02 -7.05
N LEU A 129 19.33 16.72 -7.57
CA LEU A 129 18.90 16.62 -8.96
C LEU A 129 19.49 17.71 -9.86
N HIS A 130 20.28 18.63 -9.31
CA HIS A 130 20.81 19.81 -10.01
C HIS A 130 19.72 20.65 -10.69
N LEU A 131 18.59 20.84 -10.00
CA LEU A 131 17.44 21.61 -10.46
C LEU A 131 17.15 22.78 -9.52
N ASP A 132 16.54 23.83 -10.05
CA ASP A 132 15.96 24.87 -9.20
C ASP A 132 14.63 24.42 -8.58
N TYR A 133 14.25 25.10 -7.49
CA TYR A 133 13.05 24.76 -6.72
C TYR A 133 11.75 24.86 -7.54
N ASN A 134 11.65 25.85 -8.42
CA ASN A 134 10.44 26.11 -9.21
C ASN A 134 10.25 25.03 -10.28
N LYS A 135 11.35 24.59 -10.91
CA LYS A 135 11.36 23.47 -11.85
C LYS A 135 10.92 22.17 -11.19
N ILE A 136 11.28 21.92 -9.94
CA ILE A 136 10.84 20.71 -9.23
C ILE A 136 9.32 20.68 -9.08
N ASN A 137 8.69 21.77 -8.66
CA ASN A 137 7.23 21.80 -8.50
C ASN A 137 6.53 21.65 -9.86
N LYS A 138 7.03 22.31 -10.91
CA LYS A 138 6.46 22.20 -12.25
C LYS A 138 6.60 20.78 -12.81
N ILE A 139 7.76 20.14 -12.65
CA ILE A 139 7.97 18.75 -13.05
C ILE A 139 7.08 17.80 -12.23
N ALA A 140 6.94 18.04 -10.92
CA ALA A 140 6.07 17.23 -10.07
C ALA A 140 4.60 17.32 -10.49
N GLU A 141 4.11 18.52 -10.85
CA GLU A 141 2.75 18.71 -11.36
C GLU A 141 2.54 18.02 -12.70
N LEU A 142 3.47 18.17 -13.64
CA LEU A 142 3.39 17.49 -14.95
C LEU A 142 3.40 15.97 -14.81
N ASN A 143 4.29 15.43 -13.97
CA ASN A 143 4.37 13.99 -13.73
C ASN A 143 3.14 13.46 -12.98
N LEU A 144 2.49 14.30 -12.15
CA LEU A 144 1.24 13.93 -11.49
C LEU A 144 0.12 13.81 -12.52
N ASP A 145 0.05 14.76 -13.46
CA ASP A 145 -0.93 14.75 -14.54
C ASP A 145 -0.71 13.53 -15.46
N GLU A 146 0.55 13.20 -15.76
CA GLU A 146 0.92 12.01 -16.51
C GLU A 146 0.56 10.72 -15.76
N LEU A 147 0.87 10.62 -14.46
CA LEU A 147 0.51 9.46 -13.65
C LEU A 147 -1.01 9.28 -13.56
N MET A 148 -1.76 10.36 -13.34
CA MET A 148 -3.22 10.35 -13.32
C MET A 148 -3.77 9.85 -14.66
N TYR A 149 -3.21 10.32 -15.78
CA TYR A 149 -3.59 9.86 -17.10
C TYR A 149 -3.33 8.37 -17.29
N ILE A 150 -2.14 7.87 -16.92
CA ILE A 150 -1.78 6.44 -17.02
C ILE A 150 -2.74 5.58 -16.20
N ILE A 151 -2.97 5.93 -14.93
CA ILE A 151 -3.88 5.18 -14.04
C ILE A 151 -5.30 5.13 -14.63
N HIS A 152 -5.80 6.25 -15.15
CA HIS A 152 -7.13 6.26 -15.78
C HIS A 152 -7.20 5.44 -17.07
N GLN A 153 -6.18 5.51 -17.93
CA GLN A 153 -6.15 4.71 -19.15
C GLN A 153 -6.13 3.21 -18.84
N GLU A 154 -5.42 2.81 -17.79
CA GLU A 154 -5.41 1.41 -17.34
C GLU A 154 -6.80 0.98 -16.84
N ILE A 155 -7.51 1.82 -16.07
CA ILE A 155 -8.87 1.50 -15.60
C ILE A 155 -9.86 1.35 -16.79
N TYR A 156 -9.72 2.17 -17.84
CA TYR A 156 -10.55 2.08 -19.04
C TYR A 156 -10.26 0.87 -19.94
N TYR A 157 -9.07 0.26 -19.83
CA TYR A 157 -8.73 -0.94 -20.59
C TYR A 157 -9.22 -2.26 -19.94
N TYR A 158 -9.67 -2.19 -18.68
CA TYR A 158 -10.14 -3.34 -17.90
C TYR A 158 -11.64 -3.28 -17.54
N LEU A 159 -12.40 -2.34 -18.11
CA LEU A 159 -13.87 -2.22 -18.06
C LEU A 159 -14.48 -2.39 -19.46
#